data_AF-I3WYU3-F1
#
_entry.id   AF-I3WYU3-F1
#
_cell.length_a   1.000
_cell.length_b   1.000
_cell.length_c   1.000
_cell.angle_alpha   90.00
_cell.angle_beta   90.00
_cell.angle_gamma   90.00
#
_symmetry.space_group_name_H-M   'P 1'
#
loop_
_entity.id
_entity.type
_entity.pdbx_description
1 polymer ?
#
loop_
_entity_poly.entity_id
_entity_poly.type
_entity_poly.pdbx_seq_one_letter_code
_entity_poly.pdbx_strand_id
1 'polypeptide(L)'
;MYTIELIGSFVARHVESGLTVDLTSRRNRSTTKGPLSPLCRKLVELGHDPDGRVHVIRKALDRDGHIPVFQRDRTLETWANRDCVESETRSVHVQKYRPYPDAVEATQKGQHLSTI
;
A
#
# COMPACT_ATOMS: atom_id res chain seq x y z
N MET A 1 -3.32 -19.29 3.43
CA MET A 1 -2.39 -18.72 2.44
C MET A 1 -3.22 -17.78 1.57
N TYR A 2 -2.67 -16.63 1.22
CA TYR A 2 -3.33 -15.57 0.43
C TYR A 2 -2.56 -15.35 -0.85
N THR A 3 -3.23 -15.43 -1.99
CA THR A 3 -2.60 -15.18 -3.28
C THR A 3 -2.89 -13.76 -3.71
N ILE A 4 -1.85 -12.96 -3.88
CA ILE A 4 -1.97 -11.60 -4.38
C ILE A 4 -1.38 -11.51 -5.78
N GLU A 5 -2.21 -11.10 -6.72
CA GLU A 5 -1.81 -10.80 -8.09
C GLU A 5 -1.47 -9.32 -8.24
N LEU A 6 -0.26 -9.03 -8.69
CA LEU A 6 0.17 -7.71 -9.13
C LEU A 6 -0.12 -7.52 -10.62
N ILE A 7 -0.85 -6.47 -10.96
CA ILE A 7 -1.15 -6.08 -12.34
C ILE A 7 -0.43 -4.76 -12.61
N GLY A 8 0.61 -4.82 -13.45
CA GLY A 8 1.51 -3.70 -13.66
C GLY A 8 2.26 -3.30 -12.38
N SER A 9 2.31 -2.01 -12.08
CA SER A 9 2.98 -1.46 -10.88
C SER A 9 2.02 -0.80 -9.90
N PHE A 10 0.74 -0.68 -10.24
CA PHE A 10 -0.21 0.18 -9.52
C PHE A 10 -1.44 -0.57 -9.02
N VAL A 11 -1.63 -1.82 -9.41
CA VAL A 11 -2.81 -2.61 -9.04
C VAL A 11 -2.37 -3.89 -8.33
N ALA A 12 -3.00 -4.17 -7.20
CA ALA A 12 -2.89 -5.45 -6.50
C ALA A 12 -4.30 -6.00 -6.27
N ARG A 13 -4.45 -7.31 -6.49
CA ARG A 13 -5.71 -8.02 -6.32
C ARG A 13 -5.50 -9.27 -5.48
N HIS A 14 -6.31 -9.45 -4.45
CA HIS A 14 -6.42 -10.72 -3.75
C HIS A 14 -7.25 -11.68 -4.61
N VAL A 15 -6.69 -12.83 -4.96
CA VAL A 15 -7.30 -13.76 -5.93
C VAL A 15 -8.58 -14.36 -5.37
N GLU A 16 -8.57 -14.71 -4.08
CA GLU A 16 -9.62 -15.48 -3.44
C GLU A 16 -10.89 -14.65 -3.18
N SER A 17 -10.75 -13.38 -2.78
CA SER A 17 -11.90 -12.49 -2.52
C SER A 17 -12.20 -11.51 -3.66
N GLY A 18 -11.32 -11.39 -4.65
CA GLY A 18 -11.41 -10.37 -5.70
C GLY A 18 -11.11 -8.94 -5.23
N LEU A 19 -10.83 -8.74 -3.94
CA LEU A 19 -10.53 -7.42 -3.38
C LEU A 19 -9.34 -6.79 -4.10
N THR A 20 -9.54 -5.56 -4.59
CA THR A 20 -8.57 -4.87 -5.42
C THR A 20 -8.22 -3.52 -4.84
N VAL A 21 -6.93 -3.19 -4.88
CA VAL A 21 -6.41 -1.83 -4.68
C VAL A 21 -5.85 -1.35 -6.01
N ASP A 22 -6.40 -0.25 -6.50
CA ASP A 22 -5.95 0.44 -7.72
C ASP A 22 -5.43 1.83 -7.37
N LEU A 23 -4.15 2.07 -7.66
CA LEU A 23 -3.47 3.35 -7.45
C LEU A 23 -3.18 4.11 -8.75
N THR A 24 -3.75 3.70 -9.89
CA THR A 24 -3.52 4.33 -11.21
C THR A 24 -3.93 5.79 -11.25
N SER A 25 -4.97 6.20 -10.53
CA SER A 25 -5.38 7.61 -10.38
C SER A 25 -4.32 8.48 -9.68
N ARG A 26 -3.36 7.86 -8.99
CA ARG A 26 -2.25 8.54 -8.30
C ARG A 26 -0.95 8.52 -9.10
N ARG A 27 -0.98 8.11 -10.38
CA ARG A 27 0.20 7.97 -11.26
C ARG A 27 1.05 9.24 -11.39
N ASN A 28 0.45 10.43 -11.21
CA ASN A 28 1.14 11.73 -11.27
C ASN A 28 1.60 12.25 -9.90
N ARG A 29 1.38 11.51 -8.80
CA ARG A 29 1.98 11.80 -7.50
C ARG A 29 3.15 10.85 -7.30
N SER A 30 4.28 11.35 -6.78
CA SER A 30 5.41 10.52 -6.34
C SER A 30 5.04 9.71 -5.10
N THR A 31 4.13 8.75 -5.25
CA THR A 31 3.77 7.82 -4.19
C THR A 31 4.63 6.58 -4.33
N THR A 32 5.60 6.49 -3.43
CA THR A 32 6.56 5.40 -3.23
C THR A 32 5.92 4.12 -2.68
N LYS A 33 4.62 4.21 -2.35
CA LYS A 33 3.83 3.13 -1.77
C LYS A 33 3.20 2.29 -2.88
N GLY A 34 3.74 1.09 -3.09
CA GLY A 34 3.13 0.10 -3.98
C GLY A 34 1.75 -0.37 -3.50
N PRO A 35 0.94 -1.00 -4.35
CA PRO A 35 -0.44 -1.39 -4.03
C PRO A 35 -0.55 -2.59 -3.07
N LEU A 36 0.55 -3.31 -2.83
CA LEU A 36 0.60 -4.52 -2.02
C LEU A 36 0.29 -4.25 -0.54
N SER A 37 1.02 -3.32 0.09
CA SER A 37 0.83 -3.03 1.53
C SER A 37 -0.55 -2.47 1.85
N PRO A 38 -1.14 -1.55 1.06
CA PRO A 38 -2.53 -1.14 1.25
C PRO A 38 -3.53 -2.29 1.10
N LEU A 39 -3.32 -3.21 0.16
CA LEU A 39 -4.19 -4.38 0.01
C LEU A 39 -4.11 -5.28 1.24
N CYS A 40 -2.89 -5.59 1.73
CA CYS A 40 -2.72 -6.41 2.93
C CYS A 40 -3.35 -5.78 4.17
N ARG A 41 -3.27 -4.45 4.32
CA ARG A 41 -3.96 -3.72 5.40
C ARG A 41 -5.47 -3.91 5.35
N LYS A 42 -6.07 -3.75 4.16
CA LYS A 42 -7.52 -3.99 3.99
C LYS A 42 -7.91 -5.43 4.31
N LEU A 43 -7.08 -6.41 3.97
CA LEU A 43 -7.36 -7.81 4.30
C LEU A 43 -7.35 -8.02 5.82
N VAL A 44 -6.39 -7.45 6.57
CA VAL A 44 -6.42 -7.47 8.05
C VAL A 44 -7.71 -6.84 8.58
N GLU A 45 -8.06 -5.65 8.08
CA GLU A 45 -9.26 -4.91 8.51
C GLU A 45 -10.56 -5.70 8.28
N LEU A 46 -10.60 -6.54 7.24
CA LEU A 46 -11.72 -7.44 6.93
C LEU A 46 -11.71 -8.75 7.74
N GLY A 47 -10.77 -8.92 8.67
CA GLY A 47 -10.71 -10.07 9.57
C GLY A 47 -9.93 -11.26 9.02
N HIS A 48 -9.14 -11.10 7.96
CA HIS A 48 -8.22 -12.15 7.52
C HIS A 48 -7.10 -12.37 8.56
N ASP A 49 -6.74 -13.64 8.77
CA ASP A 49 -5.66 -14.06 9.67
C ASP A 49 -4.33 -13.34 9.32
N PRO A 50 -3.78 -12.51 10.23
CA PRO A 50 -2.53 -11.77 10.01
C PRO A 50 -1.30 -12.67 9.85
N ASP A 51 -1.29 -13.86 10.43
CA ASP A 51 -0.18 -14.82 10.34
C ASP A 51 -0.19 -15.62 9.03
N GLY A 52 -1.29 -15.53 8.26
CA GLY A 52 -1.41 -16.18 6.98
C GLY A 52 -0.35 -15.69 5.99
N ARG A 53 0.32 -16.63 5.32
CA ARG A 53 1.34 -16.33 4.31
C ARG A 53 0.72 -15.72 3.06
N VAL A 54 1.32 -14.65 2.57
CA VAL A 54 1.03 -13.99 1.30
C VAL A 54 2.01 -14.51 0.25
N HIS A 55 1.45 -15.10 -0.81
CA HIS A 55 2.16 -15.47 -2.03
C HIS A 55 1.86 -14.43 -3.11
N VAL A 56 2.90 -13.92 -3.77
CA VAL A 56 2.76 -12.85 -4.77
C VAL A 56 3.04 -13.39 -6.16
N ILE A 57 2.08 -13.22 -7.06
CA ILE A 57 2.24 -13.51 -8.50
C ILE A 57 2.13 -12.20 -9.28
N ARG A 58 2.76 -12.13 -10.46
CA ARG A 58 2.66 -10.95 -11.33
C ARG A 58 2.00 -11.32 -12.64
N LYS A 59 0.94 -10.64 -13.01
CA LYS A 59 0.28 -10.84 -14.30
C LYS A 59 1.19 -10.33 -15.42
N ALA A 60 1.38 -11.13 -16.46
CA ALA A 60 2.03 -10.66 -17.68
C ALA A 60 1.10 -9.67 -18.41
N LEU A 61 1.64 -8.55 -18.91
CA LEU A 61 0.84 -7.50 -19.55
C LEU A 61 0.75 -7.67 -21.07
N ASP A 62 1.73 -8.35 -21.65
CA ASP A 62 1.98 -8.55 -23.07
C ASP A 62 1.54 -9.93 -23.58
N ARG A 63 1.22 -10.84 -22.65
CA ARG A 63 0.83 -12.22 -22.94
C ARG A 63 -0.06 -12.77 -21.85
N ASP A 64 -0.74 -13.88 -22.16
CA ASP A 64 -1.45 -14.64 -21.16
C ASP A 64 -0.50 -15.32 -20.16
N GLY A 65 -0.94 -15.37 -18.90
CA GLY A 65 -0.22 -16.02 -17.80
C GLY A 65 0.49 -15.05 -16.84
N HIS A 66 1.41 -15.61 -16.06
CA HIS A 66 2.09 -14.93 -14.96
C HIS A 66 3.60 -14.94 -15.10
N ILE A 67 4.24 -13.87 -14.66
CA ILE A 67 5.69 -13.75 -14.49
C ILE A 67 6.02 -14.18 -13.06
N PRO A 68 6.92 -15.15 -12.86
CA PRO A 68 7.38 -15.52 -11.53
C PRO A 68 7.95 -14.31 -10.79
N VAL A 69 7.49 -14.11 -9.56
CA VAL A 69 8.06 -13.09 -8.68
C VAL A 69 9.00 -13.80 -7.72
N PHE A 70 10.30 -13.49 -7.80
CA PHE A 70 11.30 -14.00 -6.85
C PHE A 70 11.24 -13.23 -5.52
N GLN A 71 10.06 -13.16 -4.92
CA GLN A 71 9.86 -12.64 -3.58
C GLN A 71 9.52 -13.81 -2.65
N ARG A 72 10.13 -13.82 -1.47
CA ARG A 72 9.77 -14.79 -0.43
C ARG A 72 8.36 -14.48 0.06
N ASP A 73 7.56 -15.53 0.26
CA ASP A 73 6.30 -15.42 0.99
C ASP A 73 6.56 -14.88 2.39
N ARG A 74 5.71 -13.95 2.83
CA ARG A 74 5.76 -13.34 4.17
C ARG A 74 4.35 -13.30 4.74
N THR A 75 4.23 -13.14 6.06
CA THR A 75 2.91 -13.00 6.69
C THR A 75 2.19 -11.76 6.18
N LEU A 76 0.86 -11.81 6.20
CA LEU A 76 -0.01 -10.72 5.82
C LEU A 76 0.27 -9.48 6.69
N GLU A 77 0.50 -9.68 7.99
CA GLU A 77 0.96 -8.63 8.90
C GLU A 77 2.29 -7.99 8.47
N THR A 78 3.27 -8.81 8.04
CA THR A 78 4.56 -8.30 7.59
C THR A 78 4.42 -7.34 6.41
N TRP A 79 3.52 -7.63 5.48
CA TRP A 79 3.24 -6.75 4.34
C TRP A 79 2.43 -5.53 4.74
N ALA A 80 1.42 -5.70 5.60
CA ALA A 80 0.61 -4.59 6.11
C ALA A 80 1.45 -3.53 6.83
N ASN A 81 2.49 -3.97 7.55
CA ASN A 81 3.39 -3.13 8.33
C ASN A 81 4.57 -2.55 7.56
N ARG A 82 4.68 -2.76 6.24
CA ARG A 82 5.78 -2.24 5.41
C ARG A 82 5.30 -1.17 4.46
N ASP A 83 5.92 -0.01 4.49
CA ASP A 83 5.90 0.94 3.37
C ASP A 83 7.31 0.99 2.74
N CYS A 84 7.37 1.13 1.42
CA CYS A 84 8.60 1.55 0.75
C CYS A 84 8.58 3.07 0.66
N VAL A 85 9.65 3.73 1.12
CA VAL A 85 9.79 5.18 1.11
C VAL A 85 11.03 5.53 0.28
N GLU A 86 10.83 6.35 -0.74
CA GLU A 86 11.90 7.05 -1.47
C GLU A 86 11.95 8.48 -0.94
N SER A 87 13.15 9.02 -0.76
CA SER A 87 13.37 10.40 -0.36
C SER A 87 14.38 11.03 -1.30
N GLU A 88 14.30 12.34 -1.53
CA GLU A 88 15.21 13.04 -2.45
C GLU A 88 16.70 12.88 -2.07
N THR A 89 16.99 12.55 -0.81
CA THR A 89 18.34 12.43 -0.27
C THR A 89 18.80 10.99 -0.02
N ARG A 90 17.94 9.98 -0.22
CA ARG A 90 18.29 8.56 0.02
C ARG A 90 17.58 7.63 -0.94
N SER A 91 18.27 6.55 -1.31
CA SER A 91 17.70 5.44 -2.06
C SER A 91 16.46 4.84 -1.37
N VAL A 92 15.61 4.22 -2.17
CA VAL A 92 14.38 3.52 -1.72
C VAL A 92 14.71 2.59 -0.56
N HIS A 93 14.05 2.78 0.58
CA HIS A 93 14.22 1.94 1.75
C HIS A 93 12.86 1.53 2.34
N VAL A 94 12.85 0.37 3.01
CA VAL A 94 11.66 -0.15 3.68
C VAL A 94 11.54 0.53 5.05
N GLN A 95 10.41 1.15 5.32
CA GLN A 95 10.07 1.74 6.61
C GLN A 95 8.86 1.01 7.21
N LYS A 96 8.82 0.93 8.55
CA LYS A 96 7.62 0.47 9.26
C LYS A 96 6.47 1.45 8.96
N TYR A 97 5.32 0.92 8.56
CA TYR A 97 4.12 1.73 8.35
C TYR A 97 3.82 2.54 9.61
N ARG A 98 3.66 3.84 9.43
CA ARG A 98 3.07 4.74 10.43
C ARG A 98 1.87 5.40 9.76
N PRO A 99 0.65 5.22 10.26
CA PRO A 99 -0.44 6.09 9.86
C PRO A 99 -0.01 7.54 10.13
N TYR A 100 -0.37 8.46 9.23
CA TYR A 100 -0.25 9.87 9.59
C TYR A 100 -1.07 10.08 10.86
N PRO A 101 -0.57 10.87 11.84
CA PRO A 101 -1.44 11.28 12.94
C PRO A 101 -2.71 11.87 12.34
N ASP A 102 -3.86 11.58 12.95
CA ASP A 102 -5.14 12.16 12.55
C ASP A 102 -4.95 13.66 12.32
N ALA A 103 -5.63 14.19 11.30
CA ALA A 103 -5.55 15.60 10.95
C ALA A 103 -5.72 16.43 12.23
N VAL A 104 -4.63 17.06 12.68
CA VAL A 104 -4.71 18.11 13.70
C VAL A 104 -5.60 19.18 13.11
N GLU A 105 -6.75 19.42 13.75
CA GLU A 105 -7.63 20.52 13.36
C GLU A 105 -6.78 21.78 13.21
N ALA A 106 -6.87 22.41 12.04
CA ALA A 106 -6.23 23.69 11.83
C ALA A 106 -6.78 24.65 12.87
N THR A 107 -5.96 25.05 13.84
CA THR A 107 -6.31 26.09 14.80
C THR A 107 -6.68 27.32 13.97
N GLN A 108 -7.98 27.63 13.91
CA GLN A 108 -8.45 28.89 13.37
C GLN A 108 -7.81 29.98 14.24
N LYS A 109 -6.79 30.65 13.71
CA LYS A 109 -6.35 31.93 14.27
C LYS A 109 -7.51 32.90 14.08
N GLY A 110 -8.33 33.01 15.11
CA GLY A 110 -9.39 34.00 15.22
C GLY A 110 -8.78 35.39 15.01
N GLN A 111 -9.33 36.09 14.04
CA GLN A 111 -9.17 37.52 13.88
C GLN A 111 -9.68 38.19 15.16
N HIS A 112 -8.84 38.97 15.83
CA HIS A 112 -9.31 40.06 16.66
C HIS A 112 -8.56 41.32 16.23
N LEU A 113 -9.07 41.96 15.18
CA LEU A 113 -8.82 43.38 14.95
C LEU A 113 -9.78 44.13 15.86
N SER A 114 -9.28 44.54 17.02
CA SER A 114 -9.85 45.63 17.80
C SER A 114 -8.91 46.82 17.64
N THR A 115 -9.34 47.82 16.88
CA THR A 115 -8.73 49.15 16.88
C THR A 115 -9.82 50.13 17.28
N ILE A 116 -9.53 50.85 18.36
CA ILE A 116 -10.25 52.03 18.85
C ILE A 116 -9.81 53.23 18.01
#